data_AF-A0A2T6GBI2-F1
#
_entry.id   AF-A0A2T6GBI2-F1
#
_cell.length_a   1.000
_cell.length_b   1.000
_cell.length_c   1.000
_cell.angle_alpha   90.00
_cell.angle_beta   90.00
_cell.angle_gamma   90.00
#
_symmetry.space_group_name_H-M   'P 1'
#
loop_
_entity.id
_entity.type
_entity.pdbx_description
1 polymer ?
#
loop_
_entity_poly.entity_id
_entity_poly.type
_entity_poly.pdbx_seq_one_letter_code
_entity_poly.pdbx_strand_id
1 'polypeptide(L)'
;MKPVKGLTDLAASLSAAAAAPLVPPLSVTPPKATKKKAAQGGTMQMTLRPALTLYALYNDKAAERSKAEGRMVSVQEVMLEVLEQGAKS
;
A
#
# COMPACT_ATOMS: atom_id res chain seq x y z
N MET A 1 32.70 -41.83 11.08
CA MET A 1 31.70 -41.04 10.31
C MET A 1 32.43 -39.84 9.69
N LYS A 2 32.21 -39.55 8.41
CA LYS A 2 32.90 -38.44 7.72
C LYS A 2 32.15 -37.13 8.02
N PRO A 3 32.83 -36.03 8.40
CA PRO A 3 32.16 -34.76 8.65
C PRO A 3 31.50 -34.26 7.36
N VAL A 4 30.22 -33.87 7.47
CA VAL A 4 29.44 -33.36 6.34
C VAL A 4 30.05 -32.01 5.92
N LYS A 5 30.62 -31.98 4.73
CA LYS A 5 31.26 -30.79 4.14
C LYS A 5 30.18 -29.71 3.97
N GLY A 6 30.37 -28.54 4.58
CA GLY A 6 29.44 -27.40 4.48
C GLY A 6 28.66 -27.07 5.77
N LEU A 7 28.76 -27.87 6.84
CA LEU A 7 28.09 -27.55 8.11
C LEU A 7 28.58 -26.22 8.70
N THR A 8 29.88 -25.97 8.65
CA THR A 8 30.49 -24.73 9.15
C THR A 8 30.08 -23.51 8.33
N ASP A 9 29.88 -23.70 7.02
CA ASP A 9 29.46 -22.64 6.08
C ASP A 9 27.99 -22.28 6.30
N LEU A 10 27.15 -23.30 6.54
CA LEU A 10 25.75 -23.11 6.91
C LEU A 10 25.61 -22.35 8.25
N ALA A 11 26.43 -22.71 9.24
CA ALA A 11 26.45 -22.03 10.53
C ALA A 11 26.89 -20.55 10.40
N ALA A 12 27.90 -20.28 9.56
CA ALA A 12 28.34 -18.91 9.28
C ALA A 12 27.25 -18.09 8.58
N SER A 13 26.55 -18.69 7.61
CA SER A 13 25.46 -18.03 6.88
C SER A 13 24.26 -17.70 7.79
N LEU A 14 23.86 -18.63 8.66
CA LEU A 14 22.78 -18.40 9.63
C LEU A 14 23.15 -17.32 10.66
N SER A 15 24.40 -17.33 11.13
CA SER A 15 24.88 -16.28 12.05
C SER A 15 24.92 -14.91 11.38
N ALA A 16 25.28 -14.83 10.10
CA ALA A 16 25.28 -13.58 9.35
C ALA A 16 23.84 -13.07 9.11
N ALA A 17 22.89 -13.95 8.82
CA ALA A 17 21.49 -13.59 8.67
C ALA A 17 20.86 -13.10 9.98
N ALA A 18 21.24 -13.69 11.13
CA ALA A 18 20.78 -13.23 12.44
C ALA A 18 21.35 -11.85 12.83
N ALA A 19 22.53 -11.50 12.33
CA ALA A 19 23.16 -10.19 12.55
C ALA A 19 22.67 -9.11 11.57
N ALA A 20 21.85 -9.47 10.58
CA ALA A 20 21.34 -8.52 9.60
C ALA A 20 20.24 -7.64 10.21
N PRO A 21 20.31 -6.30 10.07
CA PRO A 21 19.29 -5.40 10.60
C PRO A 21 17.96 -5.57 9.85
N LEU A 22 16.88 -5.79 10.60
CA LEU A 22 15.53 -6.05 10.09
C LEU A 22 14.86 -4.83 9.41
N VAL A 23 15.46 -3.64 9.56
CA VAL A 23 14.92 -2.39 9.01
C VAL A 23 16.06 -1.68 8.29
N PRO A 24 15.95 -1.39 6.98
CA PRO A 24 16.94 -0.58 6.29
C PRO A 24 16.97 0.81 6.94
N PRO A 25 18.16 1.42 7.15
CA PRO A 25 18.24 2.77 7.66
C PRO A 25 17.52 3.70 6.68
N LEU A 26 16.59 4.50 7.21
CA LEU A 26 15.88 5.54 6.46
C LEU A 26 16.91 6.46 5.81
N SER A 27 17.11 6.30 4.50
CA SER A 27 17.83 7.25 3.67
C SER A 27 17.15 8.61 3.80
N VAL A 28 17.76 9.50 4.57
CA VAL A 28 17.30 10.88 4.76
C VAL A 28 17.33 11.54 3.38
N THR A 29 16.16 11.61 2.74
CA THR A 29 16.02 12.26 1.44
C THR A 29 16.02 13.77 1.67
N PRO A 30 16.85 14.55 0.97
CA PRO A 30 16.79 16.01 1.08
C PRO A 30 15.43 16.50 0.59
N PRO A 31 14.90 17.64 1.12
CA PRO A 31 13.58 18.13 0.77
C PRO A 31 13.55 18.44 -0.73
N LYS A 32 12.84 17.60 -1.48
CA LYS A 32 12.61 17.79 -2.91
C LYS A 32 11.76 19.04 -3.05
N ALA A 33 12.37 20.13 -3.51
CA ALA A 33 11.69 21.37 -3.87
C ALA A 33 10.47 21.03 -4.76
N THR A 34 9.28 21.21 -4.21
CA THR A 34 8.02 21.03 -4.93
C THR A 34 7.89 22.14 -5.97
N LYS A 35 8.40 21.90 -7.17
CA LYS A 35 7.96 22.62 -8.36
C LYS A 35 6.49 22.23 -8.57
N LYS A 36 5.56 23.11 -8.18
CA LYS A 36 4.15 23.02 -8.58
C LYS A 36 4.10 23.07 -10.11
N LYS A 37 4.08 21.90 -10.75
CA LYS A 37 3.46 21.79 -12.07
C LYS A 37 1.96 21.78 -11.81
N ALA A 38 1.28 22.84 -12.22
CA ALA A 38 -0.17 22.79 -12.40
C ALA A 38 -0.43 21.74 -13.49
N ALA A 39 -0.80 20.53 -13.07
CA ALA A 39 -1.11 19.45 -13.98
C ALA A 39 -2.60 19.53 -14.31
N GLN A 40 -2.92 19.99 -15.53
CA GLN A 40 -4.16 19.56 -16.17
C GLN A 40 -4.13 18.02 -16.19
N GLY A 41 -5.09 17.39 -15.50
CA GLY A 41 -5.27 15.92 -15.47
C GLY A 41 -4.59 15.15 -14.33
N GLY A 42 -4.12 15.80 -13.26
CA GLY A 42 -3.57 15.10 -12.08
C GLY A 42 -4.62 14.68 -11.05
N THR A 43 -4.30 13.68 -10.22
CA THR A 43 -5.08 13.39 -9.00
C THR A 43 -4.68 14.35 -7.88
N MET A 44 -5.64 14.73 -7.05
CA MET A 44 -5.43 15.60 -5.89
C MET A 44 -5.79 14.86 -4.61
N GLN A 45 -4.92 14.94 -3.60
CA GLN A 45 -5.23 14.37 -2.29
C GLN A 45 -6.36 15.17 -1.65
N MET A 46 -7.42 14.46 -1.23
CA MET A 46 -8.57 15.05 -0.57
C MET A 46 -8.91 14.25 0.68
N THR A 47 -9.20 14.95 1.77
CA THR A 47 -9.68 14.32 3.02
C THR A 47 -11.19 14.49 3.10
N LEU A 48 -11.92 13.39 3.12
CA LEU A 48 -13.38 13.36 3.23
C LEU A 48 -13.79 12.89 4.63
N ARG A 49 -14.91 13.41 5.13
CA ARG A 49 -15.53 12.96 6.38
C ARG A 49 -16.95 12.46 6.12
N PRO A 50 -17.11 11.26 5.53
CA PRO A 50 -18.42 10.67 5.34
C PRO A 50 -19.10 10.37 6.68
N ALA A 51 -20.43 10.35 6.70
CA ALA A 51 -21.16 9.79 7.82
C ALA A 51 -20.80 8.31 8.02
N LEU A 52 -20.74 7.84 9.27
CA LEU A 52 -20.33 6.46 9.59
C LEU A 52 -21.20 5.40 8.89
N THR A 53 -22.51 5.63 8.82
CA THR A 53 -23.46 4.75 8.13
C THR A 53 -23.17 4.65 6.64
N LEU A 54 -22.82 5.76 6.01
CA LEU A 54 -22.50 5.84 4.59
C LEU A 54 -21.15 5.18 4.28
N TYR A 55 -20.17 5.32 5.18
CA TYR A 55 -18.91 4.60 5.06
C TYR A 55 -19.10 3.07 5.16
N ALA A 56 -19.93 2.60 6.09
CA ALA A 56 -20.25 1.17 6.22
C ALA A 56 -20.86 0.61 4.94
N LEU A 57 -21.82 1.33 4.32
CA LEU A 57 -22.42 0.93 3.05
C LEU A 57 -21.39 0.81 1.92
N TYR A 58 -20.43 1.73 1.85
CA TYR A 58 -19.36 1.63 0.85
C TYR A 58 -18.37 0.51 1.15
N ASN A 59 -18.15 0.19 2.43
CA ASN A 59 -17.33 -0.96 2.81
C ASN A 59 -17.97 -2.28 2.38
N ASP A 60 -19.27 -2.43 2.59
CA ASP A 60 -20.01 -3.62 2.14
C ASP A 60 -20.00 -3.71 0.60
N LYS A 61 -20.23 -2.59 -0.09
CA LYS A 61 -20.17 -2.53 -1.56
C LYS A 61 -18.78 -2.87 -2.10
N ALA A 62 -17.71 -2.40 -1.44
CA ALA A 62 -16.34 -2.73 -1.79
C ALA A 62 -16.04 -4.22 -1.58
N ALA A 63 -16.56 -4.82 -0.51
CA ALA A 63 -16.41 -6.26 -0.25
C ALA A 63 -17.13 -7.10 -1.32
N GLU A 64 -18.36 -6.74 -1.69
CA GLU A 64 -19.11 -7.41 -2.76
C GLU A 64 -18.40 -7.31 -4.12
N ARG A 65 -17.90 -6.11 -4.47
CA ARG A 65 -17.11 -5.94 -5.70
C ARG A 65 -15.79 -6.70 -5.67
N SER A 66 -15.15 -6.78 -4.50
CA SER A 66 -13.91 -7.54 -4.37
C SER A 66 -14.11 -9.03 -4.66
N LYS A 67 -15.26 -9.57 -4.24
CA LYS A 67 -15.65 -10.95 -4.57
C LYS A 67 -15.95 -11.12 -6.06
N ALA A 68 -16.65 -10.17 -6.66
CA ALA A 68 -17.09 -10.24 -8.05
C ALA A 68 -15.94 -10.07 -9.07
N GLU A 69 -15.05 -9.11 -8.84
CA GLU A 69 -13.92 -8.80 -9.73
C GLU A 69 -12.71 -9.72 -9.51
N GLY A 70 -12.71 -10.50 -8.40
CA GLY A 70 -11.57 -11.35 -8.03
C GLY A 70 -10.32 -10.56 -7.64
N ARG A 71 -10.45 -9.25 -7.38
CA ARG A 71 -9.40 -8.33 -6.94
C ARG A 71 -9.88 -7.57 -5.72
N MET A 72 -8.98 -7.22 -4.80
CA MET A 72 -9.32 -6.31 -3.71
C MET A 72 -9.70 -4.92 -4.25
N VAL A 73 -10.91 -4.50 -3.96
CA VAL A 73 -11.45 -3.16 -4.21
C VAL A 73 -11.53 -2.42 -2.88
N SER A 74 -11.01 -1.20 -2.85
CA SER A 74 -10.98 -0.37 -1.65
C SER A 74 -12.25 0.48 -1.52
N VAL A 75 -12.59 0.83 -0.27
CA VAL A 75 -13.68 1.76 0.02
C VAL A 75 -13.45 3.12 -0.65
N GLN A 76 -12.19 3.57 -0.73
CA GLN A 76 -11.83 4.83 -1.37
C GLN A 76 -12.12 4.83 -2.87
N GLU A 77 -11.84 3.73 -3.59
CA GLU A 77 -12.18 3.59 -5.01
C GLU A 77 -13.69 3.67 -5.23
N VAL A 78 -14.49 2.95 -4.42
CA VAL A 78 -15.96 3.02 -4.49
C VAL A 78 -16.46 4.44 -4.22
N MET A 79 -15.88 5.14 -3.25
CA MET A 79 -16.23 6.53 -2.96
C MET A 79 -15.92 7.47 -4.11
N LEU A 80 -14.74 7.33 -4.74
CA LEU A 80 -14.34 8.14 -5.89
C LEU A 80 -15.28 7.92 -7.08
N GLU A 81 -15.66 6.68 -7.38
CA GLU A 81 -16.61 6.38 -8.44
C GLU A 81 -17.96 7.06 -8.23
N VAL A 82 -18.49 7.07 -7.00
CA VAL A 82 -19.75 7.74 -6.69
C VAL A 82 -19.61 9.26 -6.87
N LEU A 83 -18.49 9.85 -6.46
CA LEU A 83 -18.23 11.28 -6.67
C LEU A 83 -18.14 11.61 -8.17
N GLU A 84 -17.48 10.78 -8.97
CA GLU A 84 -17.42 10.95 -10.42
C GLU A 84 -18.78 10.77 -11.11
N GLN A 85 -19.62 9.85 -10.64
CA GLN A 85 -20.99 9.69 -11.12
C GLN A 85 -21.86 10.89 -10.78
N GLY A 86 -21.74 11.40 -9.56
CA GLY A 86 -22.45 12.60 -9.11
C GLY A 86 -22.04 13.87 -9.89
N ALA A 87 -20.78 13.97 -10.31
CA ALA A 87 -20.30 15.08 -11.14
C ALA A 87 -20.75 15.01 -12.61
N LYS A 88 -21.21 13.83 -13.07
CA LYS A 88 -21.74 13.60 -14.43
C LYS A 88 -23.25 13.74 -14.51
N SER A 89 -23.94 13.86 -13.36
CA SER A 89 -25.39 14.13 -13.28
C SER A 89 -25.66 15.62 -13.23
#